data_AF-A0A940FFT9-F1
#
_entry.id   AF-A0A940FFT9-F1
#
_cell.length_a   1.000
_cell.length_b   1.000
_cell.length_c   1.000
_cell.angle_alpha   90.00
_cell.angle_beta   90.00
_cell.angle_gamma   90.00
#
_symmetry.space_group_name_H-M   'P 1'
#
loop_
_entity.id
_entity.type
_entity.pdbx_description
1 polymer ?
#
loop_
_entity_poly.entity_id
_entity_poly.type
_entity_poly.pdbx_seq_one_letter_code
_entity_poly.pdbx_strand_id
1 'polypeptide(L)'
;MMKKSLVGLLLLFSIQGFSQLTVYEKFQKITTMEQAQQYVKDNPQLKPSIFKLSAGKDTSLIDKRLLRQNKGDVFSVGYVTYKVLDAQDTIAYRASYIFLDGGSLSNSEIDSLKKVIVEKANAGTSFEQLSDEYTMDGNTTRGDTDWFFGEYMFPKEFQDAVAKHKQGEIFFVDVSEKQWHYIVKKTYNDRVKKDVTVLKSNGR
;
A
#
# COMPACT_ATOMS: atom_id res chain seq x y z
N MET A 1 60.94 -0.63 65.37
CA MET A 1 60.60 -2.00 64.94
C MET A 1 59.24 -1.95 64.24
N MET A 2 59.19 -2.28 62.95
CA MET A 2 58.01 -2.21 62.08
C MET A 2 57.00 -3.33 62.35
N LYS A 3 55.70 -3.04 62.14
CA LYS A 3 54.74 -3.70 61.20
C LYS A 3 53.30 -3.36 61.65
N LYS A 4 52.55 -2.49 60.94
CA LYS A 4 51.77 -2.75 59.69
C LYS A 4 50.80 -3.93 59.89
N SER A 5 49.49 -3.90 59.61
CA SER A 5 48.67 -2.99 58.81
C SER A 5 47.19 -3.22 59.13
N LEU A 6 46.42 -2.13 59.01
CA LEU A 6 44.98 -2.09 58.74
C LEU A 6 44.66 -2.93 57.48
N VAL A 7 43.72 -3.88 57.54
CA VAL A 7 43.01 -4.38 56.35
C VAL A 7 41.57 -4.70 56.72
N GLY A 8 40.70 -3.69 56.63
CA GLY A 8 39.26 -3.91 56.46
C GLY A 8 38.99 -4.21 54.99
N LEU A 9 38.61 -5.44 54.68
CA LEU A 9 38.28 -5.87 53.32
C LEU A 9 36.84 -5.44 53.00
N LEU A 10 36.68 -4.24 52.41
CA LEU A 10 35.44 -3.80 51.79
C LEU A 10 35.20 -4.62 50.51
N LEU A 11 34.29 -5.59 50.59
CA LEU A 11 33.70 -6.24 49.42
C LEU A 11 32.86 -5.19 48.65
N LEU A 12 33.48 -4.53 47.67
CA LEU A 12 32.76 -3.80 46.63
C LEU A 12 32.05 -4.83 45.73
N PHE A 13 30.85 -5.26 46.13
CA PHE A 13 29.89 -5.82 45.19
C PHE A 13 29.50 -4.70 44.23
N SER A 14 30.23 -4.59 43.12
CA SER A 14 29.79 -3.84 41.96
C SER A 14 28.53 -4.50 41.43
N ILE A 15 27.37 -4.03 41.88
CA ILE A 15 26.08 -4.34 41.28
C ILE A 15 26.17 -3.84 39.84
N GLN A 16 26.47 -4.73 38.90
CA GLN A 16 26.26 -4.44 37.49
C GLN A 16 24.74 -4.36 37.31
N GLY A 17 24.19 -3.17 37.53
CA GLY A 17 22.82 -2.87 37.17
C GLY A 17 22.73 -2.98 35.65
N PHE A 18 22.21 -4.10 35.16
CA PHE A 18 21.77 -4.18 33.77
C PHE A 18 20.67 -3.13 33.62
N SER A 19 21.03 -1.97 33.04
CA SER A 19 20.03 -0.97 32.67
C SER A 19 18.99 -1.66 31.81
N GLN A 20 17.74 -1.68 32.26
CA GLN A 20 16.67 -2.27 31.48
C GLN A 20 16.56 -1.46 30.19
N LEU A 21 16.54 -2.15 29.04
CA LEU A 21 16.39 -1.49 27.76
C LEU A 21 15.14 -0.62 27.75
N THR A 22 15.30 0.59 27.23
CA THR A 22 14.20 1.50 26.88
C THR A 22 13.24 0.83 25.90
N VAL A 23 12.02 1.35 25.78
CA VAL A 23 11.05 0.82 24.80
C VAL A 23 11.60 0.99 23.38
N TYR A 24 12.25 2.12 23.09
CA TYR A 24 12.93 2.38 21.84
C TYR A 24 13.98 1.30 21.52
N GLU A 25 14.89 1.02 22.45
CA GLU A 25 15.92 -0.01 22.26
C GLU A 25 15.32 -1.41 22.12
N LYS A 26 14.24 -1.72 22.87
CA LYS A 26 13.49 -2.98 22.70
C LYS A 26 12.89 -3.06 21.29
N PHE A 27 12.30 -1.98 20.79
CA PHE A 27 11.70 -1.93 19.45
C PHE A 27 12.74 -2.07 18.35
N GLN A 28 13.94 -1.50 18.51
CA GLN A 28 15.02 -1.71 17.55
C GLN A 28 15.39 -3.19 17.39
N LYS A 29 15.29 -3.98 18.47
CA LYS A 29 15.61 -5.42 18.47
C LYS A 29 14.49 -6.31 17.93
N ILE A 30 13.25 -5.83 17.86
CA ILE A 30 12.14 -6.55 17.25
C ILE A 30 12.29 -6.47 15.73
N THR A 31 12.33 -7.60 15.03
CA THR A 31 12.46 -7.67 13.57
C THR A 31 11.34 -8.45 12.90
N THR A 32 10.57 -9.24 13.66
CA THR A 32 9.46 -10.06 13.12
C THR A 32 8.12 -9.75 13.78
N MET A 33 7.04 -10.19 13.14
CA MET A 33 5.69 -10.06 13.67
C MET A 33 5.51 -10.88 14.94
N GLU A 34 6.08 -12.08 15.01
CA GLU A 34 6.03 -12.97 16.18
C GLU A 34 6.68 -12.32 17.40
N GLN A 35 7.84 -11.69 17.21
CA GLN A 35 8.51 -10.94 18.28
C GLN A 35 7.70 -9.74 18.75
N ALA A 36 7.02 -9.04 17.84
CA ALA A 36 6.12 -7.95 18.19
C ALA A 36 4.91 -8.44 19.00
N GLN A 37 4.31 -9.57 18.60
CA GLN A 37 3.22 -10.20 19.33
C GLN A 37 3.67 -10.67 20.71
N GLN A 38 4.87 -11.24 20.82
CA GLN A 38 5.45 -11.65 22.09
C GLN A 38 5.68 -10.44 23.01
N TYR A 39 6.22 -9.34 22.46
CA TYR A 39 6.37 -8.08 23.21
C TYR A 39 5.02 -7.58 23.76
N VAL A 40 3.94 -7.65 22.97
CA VAL A 40 2.59 -7.26 23.41
C VAL A 40 2.14 -8.08 24.62
N LYS A 41 2.39 -9.40 24.60
CA LYS A 41 2.04 -10.32 25.70
C LYS A 41 2.87 -10.07 26.95
N ASP A 42 4.16 -9.79 26.80
CA ASP A 42 5.11 -9.68 27.91
C ASP A 42 5.10 -8.32 28.61
N ASN A 43 4.46 -7.30 28.00
CA ASN A 43 4.51 -5.93 28.49
C ASN A 43 3.11 -5.28 28.64
N PRO A 44 2.08 -5.95 29.20
CA PRO A 44 0.71 -5.42 29.26
C PRO A 44 0.61 -4.06 29.98
N GLN A 45 1.48 -3.82 30.96
CA GLN A 45 1.59 -2.56 31.71
C GLN A 45 1.96 -1.35 30.83
N LEU A 46 2.64 -1.57 29.70
CA LEU A 46 3.01 -0.52 28.75
C LEU A 46 1.90 -0.26 27.72
N LYS A 47 0.75 -0.93 27.84
CA LYS A 47 -0.40 -0.85 26.93
C LYS A 47 -0.02 -0.99 25.44
N PRO A 48 0.79 -2.01 25.07
CA PRO A 48 1.23 -2.17 23.70
C PRO A 48 0.08 -2.63 22.80
N SER A 49 0.14 -2.25 21.52
CA SER A 49 -0.81 -2.75 20.52
C SER A 49 -0.20 -2.74 19.12
N ILE A 50 -0.65 -3.67 18.28
CA ILE A 50 -0.34 -3.70 16.85
C ILE A 50 -1.58 -3.27 16.07
N PHE A 51 -1.43 -2.38 15.10
CA PHE A 51 -2.51 -1.90 14.25
C PHE A 51 -2.02 -1.66 12.83
N LYS A 52 -2.96 -1.59 11.88
CA LYS A 52 -2.70 -1.32 10.47
C LYS A 52 -3.21 0.07 10.12
N LEU A 53 -2.48 0.77 9.26
CA LEU A 53 -2.88 2.04 8.69
C LEU A 53 -2.84 1.96 7.17
N SER A 54 -3.74 2.68 6.53
CA SER A 54 -3.85 2.81 5.08
C SER A 54 -3.93 4.28 4.68
N ALA A 55 -3.07 4.68 3.73
CA ALA A 55 -3.09 6.02 3.16
C ALA A 55 -4.46 6.32 2.53
N GLY A 56 -5.02 7.50 2.84
CA GLY A 56 -6.34 7.93 2.38
C GLY A 56 -7.49 7.55 3.33
N LYS A 57 -7.37 6.47 4.10
CA LYS A 57 -8.33 6.08 5.14
C LYS A 57 -7.96 6.68 6.50
N ASP A 58 -6.71 6.51 6.91
CA ASP A 58 -6.22 6.97 8.22
C ASP A 58 -5.57 8.35 8.07
N THR A 59 -6.19 9.36 8.67
CA THR A 59 -5.93 10.77 8.33
C THR A 59 -5.43 11.64 9.48
N SER A 60 -5.29 11.09 10.69
CA SER A 60 -4.76 11.84 11.82
C SER A 60 -3.29 12.24 11.59
N LEU A 61 -2.81 13.24 12.35
CA LEU A 61 -1.44 13.73 12.20
C LEU A 61 -0.39 12.64 12.46
N ILE A 62 -0.63 11.76 13.43
CA ILE A 62 0.27 10.65 13.74
C ILE A 62 0.20 9.57 12.67
N ASP A 63 -0.99 9.25 12.15
CA ASP A 63 -1.14 8.24 11.09
C ASP A 63 -0.43 8.67 9.82
N LYS A 64 -0.61 9.93 9.40
CA LYS A 64 0.12 10.52 8.27
C LYS A 64 1.62 10.48 8.45
N ARG A 65 2.11 10.63 9.69
CA ARG A 65 3.55 10.51 9.99
C ARG A 65 4.02 9.06 9.87
N LEU A 66 3.28 8.11 10.45
CA LEU A 66 3.57 6.68 10.39
C LEU A 66 3.56 6.15 8.95
N LEU A 67 2.57 6.57 8.16
CA LEU A 67 2.47 6.23 6.73
C LEU A 67 3.64 6.77 5.90
N ARG A 68 4.40 7.77 6.36
CA ARG A 68 5.61 8.23 5.66
C ARG A 68 6.87 7.42 5.99
N GLN A 69 6.83 6.56 7.00
CA GLN A 69 7.99 5.81 7.45
C GLN A 69 8.21 4.54 6.61
N ASN A 70 9.40 3.97 6.73
CA ASN A 70 9.78 2.70 6.14
C ASN A 70 9.73 1.58 7.16
N LYS A 71 9.66 0.34 6.68
CA LYS A 71 9.79 -0.85 7.53
C LYS A 71 11.08 -0.77 8.36
N GLY A 72 10.95 -1.03 9.65
CA GLY A 72 12.06 -1.02 10.61
C GLY A 72 12.20 0.29 11.38
N ASP A 73 11.65 1.40 10.87
CA ASP A 73 11.74 2.71 11.53
C ASP A 73 11.13 2.66 12.93
N VAL A 74 11.85 3.24 13.89
CA VAL A 74 11.44 3.38 15.29
C VAL A 74 11.53 4.84 15.67
N PHE A 75 10.48 5.39 16.28
CA PHE A 75 10.49 6.76 16.78
C PHE A 75 9.49 6.92 17.93
N SER A 76 9.74 7.93 18.77
CA SER A 76 8.87 8.28 19.89
C SER A 76 8.20 9.63 19.65
N VAL A 77 6.93 9.73 20.03
CA VAL A 77 6.16 10.97 20.08
C VAL A 77 5.62 11.12 21.50
N GLY A 78 6.13 12.12 22.23
CA GLY A 78 5.82 12.26 23.65
C GLY A 78 6.34 11.06 24.46
N TYR A 79 5.42 10.31 25.07
CA TYR A 79 5.69 9.10 25.86
C TYR A 79 5.31 7.81 25.10
N VAL A 80 4.94 7.88 23.83
CA VAL A 80 4.59 6.69 23.03
C VAL A 80 5.69 6.42 22.02
N THR A 81 6.15 5.19 21.97
CA THR A 81 7.12 4.71 20.98
C THR A 81 6.42 3.85 19.95
N TYR A 82 6.80 4.04 18.69
CA TYR A 82 6.24 3.37 17.53
C TYR A 82 7.35 2.63 16.79
N LYS A 83 7.00 1.48 16.22
CA LYS A 83 7.82 0.78 15.23
C LYS A 83 6.97 0.40 14.03
N VAL A 84 7.48 0.68 12.84
CA VAL A 84 6.90 0.15 11.61
C VAL A 84 7.41 -1.27 11.40
N LEU A 85 6.52 -2.25 11.60
CA LEU A 85 6.81 -3.68 11.45
C LEU A 85 6.80 -4.10 9.98
N ASP A 86 5.94 -3.46 9.20
CA ASP A 86 5.78 -3.72 7.77
C ASP A 86 5.29 -2.48 7.04
N ALA A 87 5.70 -2.31 5.79
CA ALA A 87 5.31 -1.21 4.93
C ALA A 87 5.20 -1.73 3.50
N GLN A 88 4.03 -1.57 2.89
CA GLN A 88 3.76 -1.98 1.52
C GLN A 88 3.22 -0.80 0.73
N ASP A 89 3.90 -0.51 -0.37
CA ASP A 89 3.44 0.44 -1.36
C ASP A 89 2.76 -0.33 -2.49
N THR A 90 1.53 0.03 -2.80
CA THR A 90 0.74 -0.51 -3.91
C THR A 90 0.35 0.63 -4.81
N ILE A 91 0.61 0.49 -6.11
CA ILE A 91 0.17 1.47 -7.09
C ILE A 91 -1.28 1.17 -7.44
N ALA A 92 -2.15 2.16 -7.23
CA ALA A 92 -3.53 2.13 -7.66
C ALA A 92 -3.70 2.95 -8.93
N TYR A 93 -4.45 2.39 -9.87
CA TYR A 93 -4.75 2.96 -11.17
C TYR A 93 -6.23 3.29 -11.28
N ARG A 94 -6.59 4.18 -12.19
CA ARG A 94 -7.98 4.42 -12.58
C ARG A 94 -8.04 4.75 -14.06
N ALA A 95 -8.97 4.09 -14.74
CA ALA A 95 -9.17 4.22 -16.17
C ALA A 95 -10.67 4.29 -16.48
N SER A 96 -10.97 4.64 -17.72
CA SER A 96 -12.26 4.34 -18.32
C SER A 96 -12.07 3.33 -19.43
N TYR A 97 -13.04 2.47 -19.67
CA TYR A 97 -13.00 1.51 -20.76
C TYR A 97 -14.32 1.40 -21.52
N ILE A 98 -14.20 0.86 -22.73
CA ILE A 98 -15.29 0.37 -23.56
C ILE A 98 -14.93 -1.06 -23.94
N PHE A 99 -15.80 -2.01 -23.64
CA PHE A 99 -15.58 -3.43 -23.89
C PHE A 99 -16.32 -3.88 -25.15
N LEU A 100 -15.61 -4.59 -26.03
CA LEU A 100 -16.14 -5.25 -27.21
C LEU A 100 -15.93 -6.77 -27.07
N ASP A 101 -17.02 -7.53 -27.23
CA ASP A 101 -17.02 -8.99 -27.11
C ASP A 101 -16.65 -9.65 -28.45
N GLY A 102 -15.46 -10.23 -28.53
CA GLY A 102 -15.00 -10.98 -29.70
C GLY A 102 -15.64 -12.37 -29.85
N GLY A 103 -16.45 -12.81 -28.88
CA GLY A 103 -17.36 -13.95 -29.06
C GLY A 103 -18.60 -13.58 -29.90
N SER A 104 -18.97 -12.30 -29.91
CA SER A 104 -20.15 -11.78 -30.62
C SER A 104 -19.81 -11.04 -31.92
N LEU A 105 -18.61 -10.45 -32.01
CA LEU A 105 -18.16 -9.66 -33.16
C LEU A 105 -16.98 -10.33 -33.87
N SER A 106 -16.92 -10.16 -35.19
CA SER A 106 -15.73 -10.50 -35.98
C SER A 106 -14.59 -9.51 -35.75
N ASN A 107 -13.34 -9.94 -36.01
CA ASN A 107 -12.17 -9.05 -35.90
C ASN A 107 -12.32 -7.77 -36.75
N SER A 108 -12.90 -7.85 -37.95
CA SER A 108 -13.13 -6.68 -38.79
C SER A 108 -14.15 -5.70 -38.21
N GLU A 109 -15.18 -6.20 -37.53
CA GLU A 109 -16.16 -5.35 -36.83
C GLU A 109 -15.52 -4.67 -35.63
N ILE A 110 -14.71 -5.41 -34.87
CA ILE A 110 -13.97 -4.87 -33.72
C ILE A 110 -13.01 -3.77 -34.16
N ASP A 111 -12.23 -3.99 -35.22
CA ASP A 111 -11.30 -2.98 -35.75
C ASP A 111 -12.04 -1.73 -36.25
N SER A 112 -13.19 -1.93 -36.90
CA SER A 112 -14.04 -0.83 -37.35
C SER A 112 -14.60 -0.02 -36.19
N LEU A 113 -15.10 -0.69 -35.14
CA LEU A 113 -15.62 -0.05 -33.93
C LEU A 113 -14.51 0.68 -33.17
N LYS A 114 -13.34 0.06 -32.98
CA LYS A 114 -12.16 0.72 -32.37
C LYS A 114 -11.86 2.05 -33.06
N LYS A 115 -11.85 2.07 -34.39
CA LYS A 115 -11.63 3.30 -35.18
C LYS A 115 -12.71 4.35 -34.93
N VAL A 116 -13.99 3.97 -35.06
CA VAL A 116 -15.13 4.89 -34.86
C VAL A 116 -15.12 5.50 -33.45
N ILE A 117 -14.88 4.68 -32.43
CA ILE A 117 -14.85 5.09 -31.03
C ILE A 117 -13.73 6.10 -30.79
N VAL A 118 -12.52 5.84 -31.30
CA VAL A 118 -11.38 6.75 -31.16
C VAL A 118 -11.60 8.06 -31.93
N GLU A 119 -12.17 8.00 -33.13
CA GLU A 119 -12.53 9.21 -33.90
C GLU A 119 -13.52 10.09 -33.13
N LYS A 120 -14.58 9.49 -32.55
CA LYS A 120 -15.54 10.21 -31.71
C LYS A 120 -14.88 10.79 -30.44
N ALA A 121 -14.01 10.03 -29.78
CA ALA A 121 -13.28 10.51 -28.60
C ALA A 121 -12.39 11.72 -28.94
N ASN A 122 -11.67 11.66 -30.07
CA ASN A 122 -10.82 12.76 -30.55
C ASN A 122 -11.64 13.98 -30.98
N ALA A 123 -12.88 13.79 -31.42
CA ALA A 123 -13.83 14.86 -31.71
C ALA A 123 -14.47 15.47 -30.46
N GLY A 124 -14.18 14.95 -29.26
CA GLY A 124 -14.61 15.51 -27.98
C GLY A 124 -15.78 14.78 -27.31
N THR A 125 -16.29 13.68 -27.88
CA THR A 125 -17.29 12.84 -27.19
C THR A 125 -16.69 12.25 -25.91
N SER A 126 -17.43 12.31 -24.81
CA SER A 126 -16.92 11.84 -23.52
C SER A 126 -16.80 10.32 -23.48
N PHE A 127 -15.87 9.79 -22.70
CA PHE A 127 -15.70 8.33 -22.57
C PHE A 127 -16.90 7.67 -21.91
N GLU A 128 -17.61 8.39 -21.04
CA GLU A 128 -18.84 7.93 -20.43
C GLU A 128 -19.94 7.75 -21.48
N GLN A 129 -20.10 8.72 -22.40
CA GLN A 129 -21.06 8.60 -23.51
C GLN A 129 -20.69 7.46 -24.46
N LEU A 130 -19.40 7.30 -24.77
CA LEU A 130 -18.92 6.21 -25.60
C LEU A 130 -19.11 4.84 -24.93
N SER A 131 -18.92 4.76 -23.61
CA SER A 131 -19.19 3.55 -22.84
C SER A 131 -20.68 3.20 -22.84
N ASP A 132 -21.55 4.18 -22.57
CA ASP A 132 -23.01 4.00 -22.64
C ASP A 132 -23.48 3.51 -24.02
N GLU A 133 -22.82 3.96 -25.10
CA GLU A 133 -23.19 3.63 -26.48
C GLU A 133 -22.64 2.27 -26.93
N TYR A 134 -21.42 1.90 -26.53
CA TYR A 134 -20.67 0.82 -27.18
C TYR A 134 -20.26 -0.35 -26.29
N THR A 135 -20.30 -0.22 -24.96
CA THR A 135 -19.81 -1.31 -24.10
C THR A 135 -20.77 -2.51 -24.13
N MET A 136 -20.22 -3.72 -24.31
CA MET A 136 -20.99 -4.95 -24.51
C MET A 136 -21.10 -5.82 -23.24
N ASP A 137 -20.47 -5.42 -22.14
CA ASP A 137 -20.43 -6.17 -20.88
C ASP A 137 -21.54 -5.78 -19.90
N GLY A 138 -22.44 -4.89 -20.29
CA GLY A 138 -23.51 -4.38 -19.43
C GLY A 138 -23.01 -3.53 -18.26
N ASN A 139 -21.79 -3.00 -18.34
CA ASN A 139 -21.25 -2.09 -17.33
C ASN A 139 -22.17 -0.88 -17.15
N THR A 140 -22.47 -0.53 -15.89
CA THR A 140 -23.32 0.62 -15.51
C THR A 140 -22.53 1.76 -14.85
N THR A 141 -21.22 1.61 -14.71
CA THR A 141 -20.31 2.66 -14.21
C THR A 141 -19.93 3.67 -15.29
N ARG A 142 -20.54 3.57 -16.47
CA ARG A 142 -20.24 4.38 -17.65
C ARG A 142 -18.75 4.26 -18.02
N GLY A 143 -18.23 3.05 -17.87
CA GLY A 143 -16.86 2.68 -18.21
C GLY A 143 -15.81 3.00 -17.16
N ASP A 144 -16.14 3.72 -16.07
CA ASP A 144 -15.17 4.03 -15.00
C ASP A 144 -14.82 2.76 -14.21
N THR A 145 -13.53 2.47 -14.07
CA THR A 145 -13.03 1.30 -13.32
C THR A 145 -13.05 1.49 -11.79
N ASP A 146 -13.28 2.71 -11.33
CA ASP A 146 -12.78 3.25 -10.05
C ASP A 146 -11.28 2.97 -9.84
N TRP A 147 -10.78 3.25 -8.64
CA TRP A 147 -9.42 2.91 -8.24
C TRP A 147 -9.26 1.40 -8.11
N PHE A 148 -8.48 0.81 -9.00
CA PHE A 148 -8.13 -0.60 -8.95
C PHE A 148 -6.64 -0.81 -8.66
N PHE A 149 -6.35 -1.94 -8.01
CA PHE A 149 -5.01 -2.35 -7.62
C PHE A 149 -5.00 -3.87 -7.35
N GLY A 150 -3.85 -4.50 -7.52
CA GLY A 150 -3.70 -5.92 -7.25
C GLY A 150 -4.29 -6.84 -8.33
N GLU A 151 -3.87 -8.09 -8.27
CA GLU A 151 -3.83 -9.02 -9.40
C GLU A 151 -5.22 -9.49 -9.87
N TYR A 152 -6.25 -9.36 -9.04
CA TYR A 152 -7.54 -9.99 -9.24
C TYR A 152 -8.68 -9.05 -9.63
N MET A 153 -8.45 -7.73 -9.71
CA MET A 153 -9.52 -6.78 -10.08
C MET A 153 -9.77 -6.74 -11.60
N PHE A 154 -8.72 -6.82 -12.40
CA PHE A 154 -8.78 -6.78 -13.87
C PHE A 154 -7.83 -7.83 -14.46
N PRO A 155 -8.05 -8.29 -15.71
CA PRO A 155 -7.09 -9.12 -16.42
C PRO A 155 -5.69 -8.50 -16.40
N LYS A 156 -4.65 -9.34 -16.36
CA LYS A 156 -3.26 -8.89 -16.23
C LYS A 156 -2.86 -7.94 -17.36
N GLU A 157 -3.28 -8.23 -18.59
CA GLU A 157 -3.01 -7.44 -19.78
C GLU A 157 -3.57 -6.02 -19.63
N PHE A 158 -4.76 -5.90 -19.07
CA PHE A 158 -5.39 -4.61 -18.79
C PHE A 158 -4.61 -3.81 -17.76
N GLN A 159 -4.24 -4.44 -16.65
CA GLN A 159 -3.46 -3.78 -15.59
C GLN A 159 -2.09 -3.34 -16.08
N ASP A 160 -1.37 -4.23 -16.77
CA ASP A 160 -0.05 -3.95 -17.33
C ASP A 160 -0.10 -2.82 -18.37
N ALA A 161 -1.15 -2.78 -19.20
CA ALA A 161 -1.34 -1.72 -20.17
C ALA A 161 -1.59 -0.38 -19.48
N VAL A 162 -2.50 -0.31 -18.50
CA VAL A 162 -2.78 0.94 -17.76
C VAL A 162 -1.54 1.45 -17.02
N ALA A 163 -0.71 0.56 -16.47
CA ALA A 163 0.54 0.94 -15.80
C ALA A 163 1.56 1.59 -16.75
N LYS A 164 1.58 1.19 -18.04
CA LYS A 164 2.56 1.68 -19.04
C LYS A 164 2.16 3.00 -19.70
N HIS A 165 0.89 3.36 -19.65
CA HIS A 165 0.37 4.57 -20.30
C HIS A 165 0.28 5.76 -19.34
N LYS A 166 0.21 6.96 -19.89
CA LYS A 166 0.07 8.22 -19.14
C LYS A 166 -1.39 8.66 -19.06
N GLN A 167 -1.70 9.49 -18.07
CA GLN A 167 -3.02 10.11 -17.96
C GLN A 167 -3.40 10.80 -19.27
N GLY A 168 -4.62 10.54 -19.74
CA GLY A 168 -5.21 11.11 -20.95
C GLY A 168 -5.02 10.24 -22.19
N GLU A 169 -4.06 9.32 -22.20
CA GLU A 169 -3.82 8.44 -23.35
C GLU A 169 -4.96 7.45 -23.55
N ILE A 170 -5.32 7.24 -24.82
CA ILE A 170 -6.25 6.20 -25.28
C ILE A 170 -5.43 5.09 -25.93
N PHE A 171 -5.68 3.86 -25.53
CA PHE A 171 -4.95 2.68 -26.02
C PHE A 171 -5.89 1.46 -26.06
N PHE A 172 -5.42 0.41 -26.71
CA PHE A 172 -6.17 -0.83 -26.85
C PHE A 172 -5.55 -1.93 -26.00
N VAL A 173 -6.40 -2.78 -25.43
CA VAL A 173 -6.00 -3.97 -24.70
C VAL A 173 -6.81 -5.14 -25.22
N ASP A 174 -6.11 -6.21 -25.62
CA ASP A 174 -6.76 -7.46 -26.01
C ASP A 174 -6.38 -8.54 -24.98
N VAL A 175 -7.37 -9.28 -24.50
CA VAL A 175 -7.19 -10.47 -23.65
C VAL A 175 -7.55 -11.68 -24.50
N SER A 176 -6.58 -12.14 -25.28
CA SER A 176 -6.78 -13.10 -26.38
C SER A 176 -7.44 -14.41 -25.94
N GLU A 177 -7.09 -14.93 -24.75
CA GLU A 177 -7.65 -16.18 -24.22
C GLU A 177 -9.17 -16.12 -24.02
N LYS A 178 -9.72 -14.90 -23.88
CA LYS A 178 -11.14 -14.67 -23.64
C LYS A 178 -11.83 -13.94 -24.80
N GLN A 179 -11.09 -13.62 -25.87
CA GLN A 179 -11.58 -12.80 -26.98
C GLN A 179 -12.15 -11.45 -26.50
N TRP A 180 -11.55 -10.87 -25.46
CA TRP A 180 -11.98 -9.59 -24.90
C TRP A 180 -11.16 -8.46 -25.49
N HIS A 181 -11.85 -7.41 -25.91
CA HIS A 181 -11.22 -6.25 -26.51
C HIS A 181 -11.65 -5.00 -25.77
N TYR A 182 -10.68 -4.23 -25.29
CA TYR A 182 -10.91 -2.99 -24.57
C TYR A 182 -10.34 -1.81 -25.35
N ILE A 183 -11.12 -0.73 -25.42
CA ILE A 183 -10.62 0.61 -25.67
C ILE A 183 -10.52 1.30 -24.32
N VAL A 184 -9.32 1.70 -23.92
CA VAL A 184 -9.03 2.18 -22.57
C VAL A 184 -8.52 3.60 -22.64
N LYS A 185 -9.00 4.46 -21.73
CA LYS A 185 -8.42 5.78 -21.46
C LYS A 185 -7.92 5.82 -20.04
N LYS A 186 -6.66 6.15 -19.83
CA LYS A 186 -6.16 6.37 -18.46
C LYS A 186 -6.68 7.70 -17.94
N THR A 187 -7.50 7.69 -16.90
CA THR A 187 -8.23 8.89 -16.45
C THR A 187 -7.50 9.68 -15.38
N TYR A 188 -6.62 9.03 -14.60
CA TYR A 188 -5.86 9.67 -13.54
C TYR A 188 -4.39 9.26 -13.55
N ASN A 189 -3.54 10.12 -12.99
CA ASN A 189 -2.21 9.73 -12.54
C ASN A 189 -2.30 8.64 -11.46
N ASP A 190 -1.29 7.78 -11.47
CA ASP A 190 -1.14 6.69 -10.52
C ASP A 190 -1.15 7.22 -9.08
N ARG A 191 -1.83 6.49 -8.19
CA ARG A 191 -1.83 6.79 -6.76
C ARG A 191 -1.03 5.74 -6.03
N VAL A 192 -0.03 6.18 -5.28
CA VAL A 192 0.63 5.31 -4.31
C VAL A 192 -0.32 5.15 -3.13
N LYS A 193 -0.86 3.94 -2.98
CA LYS A 193 -1.48 3.49 -1.74
C LYS A 193 -0.37 2.92 -0.87
N LYS A 194 -0.28 3.40 0.36
CA LYS A 194 0.68 2.90 1.33
C LYS A 194 -0.05 2.31 2.52
N ASP A 195 0.24 1.05 2.81
CA ASP A 195 -0.26 0.34 3.97
C ASP A 195 0.92 0.05 4.90
N VAL A 196 0.76 0.34 6.20
CA VAL A 196 1.78 0.05 7.21
C VAL A 196 1.20 -0.73 8.38
N THR A 197 1.98 -1.66 8.92
CA THR A 197 1.68 -2.32 10.19
C THR A 197 2.59 -1.78 11.26
N VAL A 198 2.01 -1.31 12.37
CA VAL A 198 2.72 -0.55 13.41
C VAL A 198 2.54 -1.21 14.76
N LEU A 199 3.64 -1.36 15.50
CA LEU A 199 3.62 -1.62 16.93
C LEU A 199 3.72 -0.28 17.68
N LYS A 200 2.82 -0.02 18.62
CA LYS A 200 2.95 1.08 19.58
C LYS A 200 3.04 0.56 21.00
N SER A 201 3.72 1.31 21.87
CA SER A 201 3.78 1.06 23.32
C SER A 201 4.08 2.35 24.07
N ASN A 202 3.58 2.46 25.31
CA ASN A 202 3.94 3.57 26.18
C ASN A 202 5.35 3.34 26.76
N GLY A 203 6.12 4.40 26.90
CA GLY A 203 7.53 4.37 27.29
C GLY A 203 8.43 4.87 26.16
N ARG A 204 9.52 5.53 26.55
CA ARG A 204 10.64 5.85 25.66
C ARG A 204 11.62 4.69 25.67
#